data_AF-A0A925FFV2-F1
#
_entry.id   AF-A0A925FFV2-F1
#
_cell.length_a   1.000
_cell.length_b   1.000
_cell.length_c   1.000
_cell.angle_alpha   90.00
_cell.angle_beta   90.00
_cell.angle_gamma   90.00
#
_symmetry.space_group_name_H-M   'P 1'
#
loop_
_entity.id
_entity.type
_entity.pdbx_description
1 polymer ?
#
loop_
_entity_poly.entity_id
_entity_poly.type
_entity_poly.pdbx_seq_one_letter_code
_entity_poly.pdbx_strand_id
1 'polypeptide(L)' 'MPNDGSAQALRQALSASGFAFDVDAREGLALLRPADGVPIALDAAGRRRVQDLARQHGFTHAALELLPPAGGSCASSSP' A
#
# COMPACT_ATOMS: atom_id res chain seq x y z
N MET A 1 15.05 -2.45 -14.00
CA MET A 1 13.58 -2.43 -13.86
C MET A 1 13.22 -3.28 -12.66
N PRO A 2 12.31 -2.84 -11.77
CA PRO A 2 11.90 -3.65 -10.63
C PRO A 2 11.33 -4.98 -11.11
N ASN A 3 11.76 -6.06 -10.49
CA ASN A 3 11.37 -7.42 -10.81
C ASN A 3 10.68 -8.06 -9.60
N ASP A 4 10.28 -9.32 -9.71
CA ASP A 4 9.61 -10.05 -8.63
C ASP A 4 10.40 -10.03 -7.31
N GLY A 5 11.74 -10.09 -7.39
CA GLY A 5 12.63 -9.96 -6.23
C GLY A 5 12.56 -8.59 -5.54
N SER A 6 12.29 -7.51 -6.29
CA SER A 6 12.08 -6.18 -5.73
C SER A 6 10.78 -6.09 -4.90
N ALA A 7 9.73 -6.80 -5.31
CA ALA A 7 8.46 -6.86 -4.58
C ALA A 7 8.62 -7.58 -3.24
N GLN A 8 9.31 -8.72 -3.25
CA GLN A 8 9.55 -9.48 -2.03
C GLN A 8 10.43 -8.71 -1.02
N ALA A 9 11.47 -8.03 -1.51
CA ALA A 9 12.33 -7.19 -0.68
C ALA A 9 11.55 -6.00 -0.07
N LEU A 10 10.67 -5.36 -0.85
CA LEU A 10 9.81 -4.29 -0.36
C LEU A 10 8.83 -4.79 0.71
N ARG A 11 8.21 -5.96 0.50
CA ARG A 11 7.32 -6.59 1.48
C ARG A 11 8.04 -6.82 2.82
N GLN A 12 9.27 -7.34 2.78
CA GLN A 12 10.07 -7.56 3.99
C GLN A 12 10.41 -6.24 4.69
N ALA A 13 10.79 -5.20 3.94
CA ALA A 13 11.10 -3.88 4.50
C ALA A 13 9.88 -3.21 5.16
N LEU A 14 8.70 -3.37 4.57
CA LEU A 14 7.44 -2.90 5.14
C LEU A 14 7.11 -3.65 6.43
N SER A 15 7.22 -4.98 6.42
CA SER A 15 7.00 -5.80 7.62
C SER A 15 7.96 -5.45 8.75
N ALA A 16 9.24 -5.21 8.46
CA ALA A 16 10.23 -4.77 9.44
C ALA A 16 9.94 -3.37 10.00
N SER A 17 9.23 -2.54 9.23
CA SER A 17 8.75 -1.22 9.66
C SER A 17 7.41 -1.27 10.41
N GLY A 18 6.86 -2.46 10.66
CA GLY A 18 5.59 -2.66 11.36
C GLY A 18 4.36 -2.60 10.46
N PHE A 19 4.53 -2.60 9.14
CA PHE A 19 3.43 -2.55 8.18
C PHE A 19 3.21 -3.91 7.51
N ALA A 20 2.01 -4.47 7.67
CA ALA A 20 1.62 -5.73 7.04
C ALA A 20 0.95 -5.46 5.69
N PHE A 21 1.74 -5.43 4.61
CA PHE A 21 1.24 -5.26 3.24
C PHE A 21 1.69 -6.42 2.34
N ASP A 22 0.78 -6.88 1.48
CA ASP A 22 1.13 -7.58 0.26
C ASP A 22 1.55 -6.60 -0.82
N VAL A 23 2.58 -6.99 -1.57
CA VAL A 23 3.20 -6.16 -2.61
C VAL A 23 3.05 -6.89 -3.94
N ASP A 24 2.41 -6.26 -4.91
CA ASP A 24 2.35 -6.71 -6.30
C ASP A 24 3.09 -5.69 -7.18
N ALA A 25 4.08 -6.15 -7.94
CA ALA A 25 4.91 -5.29 -8.79
C ALA A 25 4.41 -5.34 -10.24
N ARG A 26 4.01 -4.19 -10.78
CA ARG A 26 3.55 -4.05 -12.17
C ARG A 26 4.23 -2.88 -12.85
N GLU A 27 5.08 -3.16 -13.84
CA GLU A 27 5.65 -2.12 -14.72
C GLU A 27 6.26 -0.90 -13.99
N GLY A 28 6.94 -1.11 -12.86
CA GLY A 28 7.52 -0.01 -12.07
C GLY A 28 6.61 0.59 -10.99
N LEU A 29 5.39 0.07 -10.85
CA LEU A 29 4.43 0.40 -9.82
C LEU A 29 4.35 -0.71 -8.77
N ALA A 30 4.41 -0.32 -7.49
CA ALA A 30 4.15 -1.22 -6.36
C ALA A 30 2.70 -1.03 -5.89
N LEU A 31 1.88 -2.07 -6.04
CA LEU A 31 0.55 -2.18 -5.44
C LEU A 31 0.67 -2.76 -4.04
N LEU A 32 0.24 -1.97 -3.06
CA LEU A 32 0.31 -2.30 -1.63
C LEU A 32 -1.10 -2.57 -1.11
N ARG A 33 -1.35 -3.82 -0.73
CA ARG A 33 -2.64 -4.26 -0.20
C ARG A 33 -2.48 -4.69 1.25
N PRO A 34 -3.34 -4.29 2.19
CA PRO A 34 -3.24 -4.73 3.57
C PRO A 34 -3.26 -6.26 3.65
N ALA A 35 -2.30 -6.84 4.36
CA ALA A 35 -2.31 -8.27 4.63
C ALA A 35 -3.54 -8.61 5.50
N ASP A 36 -4.16 -9.76 5.24
CA ASP A 36 -5.27 -10.30 6.02
C ASP A 36 -6.58 -9.48 5.99
N GLY A 37 -6.69 -8.51 5.07
CA GLY A 37 -7.90 -7.68 4.93
C GLY A 37 -8.14 -6.72 6.10
N VAL A 38 -7.15 -6.55 6.99
CA VAL A 38 -7.23 -5.60 8.09
C VAL A 38 -7.04 -4.18 7.54
N PRO A 39 -7.99 -3.26 7.73
CA PRO A 39 -7.82 -1.89 7.27
C PRO A 39 -6.66 -1.22 8.02
N ILE A 40 -5.63 -0.83 7.28
CA ILE A 40 -4.50 -0.07 7.83
C ILE A 40 -4.80 1.42 7.68
N ALA A 41 -4.99 2.09 8.81
CA ALA A 41 -5.01 3.54 8.86
C ALA A 41 -3.56 4.06 8.80
N LEU A 42 -3.17 4.61 7.65
CA LEU A 42 -1.90 5.32 7.52
C LEU A 42 -2.15 6.82 7.66
N ASP A 43 -1.46 7.44 8.60
CA ASP A 43 -1.33 8.89 8.65
C ASP A 43 -0.41 9.39 7.50
N ALA A 44 -0.25 10.71 7.38
CA ALA A 44 0.59 11.30 6.34
C ALA A 44 2.06 10.86 6.44
N ALA A 45 2.57 10.62 7.66
CA ALA A 45 3.95 10.20 7.90
C ALA A 45 4.18 8.75 7.47
N GLY A 46 3.28 7.84 7.83
CA GLY A 46 3.27 6.45 7.41
C GLY A 46 3.14 6.33 5.90
N ARG A 47 2.20 7.07 5.28
CA ARG A 47 2.07 7.11 3.82
C ARG A 47 3.36 7.52 3.12
N ARG A 48 4.06 8.53 3.66
CA ARG A 48 5.34 8.99 3.09
C ARG A 48 6.43 7.94 3.25
N ARG A 49 6.50 7.30 4.42
CA ARG A 49 7.48 6.24 4.70
C ARG A 49 7.32 5.03 3.77
N VAL A 50 6.08 4.61 3.51
CA VAL A 50 5.77 3.53 2.56
C VAL A 50 6.19 3.91 1.13
N GLN A 51 5.95 5.14 0.71
CA GLN A 51 6.39 5.64 -0.60
C GLN A 51 7.92 5.71 -0.72
N ASP A 52 8.60 6.16 0.33
CA ASP A 52 10.07 6.24 0.36
C ASP A 52 10.70 4.85 0.30
N LEU A 53 10.12 3.86 0.98
CA LEU A 53 10.54 2.46 0.87
C LEU A 53 10.36 1.95 -0.57
N ALA A 54 9.20 2.16 -1.19
CA ALA A 54 8.98 1.75 -2.57
C ALA A 54 10.03 2.34 -3.54
N ARG A 55 10.37 3.62 -3.37
CA ARG A 55 11.42 4.29 -4.16
C ARG A 55 12.81 3.70 -3.95
N GLN A 56 13.17 3.38 -2.70
CA GLN A 56 14.45 2.71 -2.39
C GLN A 56 14.58 1.33 -3.06
N HIS A 57 13.46 0.65 -3.27
CA HIS A 57 13.40 -0.63 -3.97
C HIS A 57 13.23 -0.52 -5.49
N GLY A 58 13.35 0.68 -6.06
CA GLY A 58 13.35 0.91 -7.52
C GLY A 58 11.97 1.09 -8.15
N PHE A 59 10.91 1.23 -7.34
CA PHE A 59 9.58 1.58 -7.83
C PHE A 59 9.45 3.10 -7.98
N THR A 60 8.95 3.56 -9.12
CA THR A 60 8.72 4.99 -9.37
C THR A 60 7.39 5.44 -8.75
N HIS A 61 6.42 4.54 -8.69
CA HIS A 61 5.08 4.79 -8.17
C HIS A 61 4.70 3.73 -7.13
N ALA A 62 3.95 4.15 -6.11
CA ALA A 62 3.37 3.27 -5.11
C ALA A 62 1.88 3.58 -4.97
N ALA A 63 1.04 2.57 -5.19
CA ALA A 63 -0.39 2.65 -4.99
C ALA A 63 -0.73 1.90 -3.71
N LEU A 64 -1.47 2.56 -2.81
CA LEU A 64 -1.98 1.94 -1.59
C LEU A 64 -3.47 1.67 -1.78
N GLU A 65 -3.87 0.42 -1.65
CA GLU A 65 -5.27 0.05 -1.65
C GLU A 65 -5.89 0.46 -0.31
N LEU A 66 -6.60 1.59 -0.33
CA LEU A 66 -7.42 2.03 0.80
C LEU A 66 -8.74 1.25 0.73
N LEU A 67 -8.96 0.35 1.68
CA LEU A 67 -10.29 -0.20 1.88
C LEU A 67 -11.24 0.98 2.19
N PRO A 68 -12.43 1.04 1.56
CA PRO A 68 -13.40 2.06 1.90
C PRO A 68 -13.68 1.98 3.40
N PRO A 69 -13.83 3.13 4.10
CA PRO A 69 -14.24 3.09 5.50
C PRO A 69 -15.54 2.28 5.57
N ALA A 70 -15.55 1.23 6.39
CA ALA A 70 -16.74 0.42 6.61
C ALA A 70 -17.87 1.36 7.12
N GLY A 71 -18.78 1.73 6.22
CA GLY A 71 -19.85 2.70 6.53
C GLY A 71 -19.82 3.98 5.70
N GLY A 72 -19.73 3.86 4.37
CA GLY A 72 -20.10 4.93 3.44
C GLY A 72 -21.43 4.60 2.76
N SER A 73 -22.50 4.33 3.50
CA SER A 73 -23.84 4.40 2.91
C SER A 73 -24.05 5.86 2.52
N CYS A 74 -23.84 6.18 1.24
CA CYS A 74 -24.46 7.34 0.62
C CYS A 74 -25.97 7.13 0.73
N ALA A 75 -26.56 7.55 1.85
CA ALA A 75 -28.00 7.75 1.94
C ALA A 75 -28.32 8.90 0.98
N SER A 76 -28.53 8.55 -0.29
CA SER A 76 -29.24 9.36 -1.25
C SER A 76 -30.71 9.41 -0.80
N SER A 77 -31.00 10.17 0.25
CA SER A 77 -32.35 10.70 0.46
C SER A 77 -32.47 11.92 -0.45
N SER A 78 -32.93 11.67 -1.67
CA SER A 78 -33.49 12.72 -2.53
C SER A 78 -34.91 13.06 -2.05
N PRO A 79 -35.36 14.32 -2.26
CA PRO A 79 -36.45 14.97 -1.53
C PRO A 79 -37.85 14.39 -1.78
#